data_AF-A0A158EJ29-F1
#
_entry.id   AF-A0A158EJ29-F1
#
_cell.length_a   1.000
_cell.length_b   1.000
_cell.length_c   1.000
_cell.angle_alpha   90.00
_cell.angle_beta   90.00
_cell.angle_gamma   90.00
#
_symmetry.space_group_name_H-M   'P 1'
#
loop_
_entity.id
_entity.type
_entity.pdbx_description
1 polymer ?
#
loop_
_entity_poly.entity_id
_entity_poly.type
_entity_poly.pdbx_seq_one_letter_code
_entity_poly.pdbx_strand_id
1 'polypeptide(L)'
;MSSHVMQPDASLLPPLSDGLLREPAFPILTLDESRLTLALGYIFRRGWIYPHESLISILWKFETANALSGIVVARLMGLEVDPYQGVAPRRGLVDVGRLQESLGLPAETLRTSLMDPPGRRRYSDVFRYCRRCLAHGYHSVVHQLERQSVCPAHHRVLESRCWRCGCEAPYRVNVQLLEARFHCASCYVSHGGTWTPENSHPMKSEHRRAFTRRYLECCLG
;
A
#
# COMPACT_ATOMS: atom_id res chain seq x y z
N MET A 1 -53.04 56.91 -16.18
CA MET A 1 -52.44 56.21 -17.33
C MET A 1 -51.62 57.26 -18.09
N SER A 2 -50.46 57.65 -17.56
CA SER A 2 -49.10 57.15 -17.89
C SER A 2 -48.77 57.17 -19.38
N SER A 3 -48.00 58.17 -19.81
CA SER A 3 -47.02 58.07 -20.90
C SER A 3 -46.20 59.37 -21.01
N HIS A 4 -45.14 59.49 -20.22
CA HIS A 4 -44.01 60.37 -20.54
C HIS A 4 -42.77 59.50 -20.67
N VAL A 5 -42.24 59.42 -21.89
CA VAL A 5 -40.98 58.78 -22.22
C VAL A 5 -39.87 59.77 -21.87
N MET A 6 -39.04 59.42 -20.89
CA MET A 6 -37.81 60.12 -20.55
C MET A 6 -36.63 59.30 -21.08
N GLN A 7 -35.81 59.88 -21.96
CA GLN A 7 -34.44 59.42 -22.21
C GLN A 7 -33.54 59.92 -21.07
N PRO A 8 -32.48 59.18 -20.68
CA PRO A 8 -31.37 59.76 -19.95
C PRO A 8 -30.13 59.92 -20.82
N ASP A 9 -29.55 61.09 -20.64
CA ASP A 9 -28.23 61.56 -21.04
C ASP A 9 -27.08 60.67 -20.56
N ALA A 10 -25.98 60.77 -21.29
CA ALA A 10 -24.69 60.19 -20.98
C ALA A 10 -24.16 60.64 -19.61
N SER A 11 -23.50 59.73 -18.88
CA SER A 11 -22.59 60.10 -17.80
C SER A 11 -21.39 59.16 -17.79
N LEU A 12 -20.23 59.81 -17.90
CA LEU A 12 -18.88 59.30 -18.02
C LEU A 12 -18.46 58.52 -16.77
N LEU A 13 -17.85 57.34 -16.95
CA LEU A 13 -17.06 56.68 -15.91
C LEU A 13 -15.56 56.89 -16.20
N PRO A 14 -14.72 57.16 -15.18
CA PRO A 14 -13.30 57.45 -15.35
C PRO A 14 -12.50 56.18 -15.72
N PRO A 15 -11.30 56.32 -16.30
CA PRO A 15 -10.46 55.17 -16.65
C PRO A 15 -9.99 54.46 -15.38
N LEU A 16 -10.17 53.14 -15.35
CA LEU A 16 -9.60 52.28 -14.32
C LEU A 16 -8.07 52.43 -14.38
N SER A 17 -7.48 52.92 -13.29
CA SER A 17 -6.04 52.93 -13.06
C SER A 17 -5.51 51.51 -13.19
N ASP A 18 -4.59 51.31 -14.13
CA ASP A 18 -3.87 50.07 -14.40
C ASP A 18 -2.88 49.79 -13.25
N GLY A 19 -3.43 49.33 -12.13
CA GLY A 19 -2.67 48.78 -11.01
C GLY A 19 -2.27 47.36 -11.39
N LEU A 20 -1.03 47.19 -11.85
CA LEU A 20 -0.37 45.90 -12.03
C LEU A 20 -0.36 45.12 -10.69
N LEU A 21 -1.46 44.43 -10.40
CA LEU A 21 -1.48 43.36 -9.41
C LEU A 21 -0.69 42.22 -10.01
N ARG A 22 0.60 42.17 -9.68
CA ARG A 22 1.47 41.04 -9.99
C ARG A 22 0.84 39.83 -9.33
N GLU A 23 0.31 38.91 -10.14
CA GLU A 23 -0.20 37.63 -9.65
C GLU A 23 0.90 36.99 -8.77
N PRO A 24 0.59 36.61 -7.52
CA PRO A 24 1.53 35.86 -6.72
C PRO A 24 1.82 34.55 -7.46
N ALA A 25 3.01 34.48 -8.05
CA ALA A 25 3.54 33.27 -8.65
C ALA A 25 3.85 32.29 -7.51
N PHE A 26 2.85 31.54 -7.08
CA PHE A 26 3.09 30.36 -6.27
C PHE A 26 3.86 29.39 -7.17
N PRO A 27 5.08 28.97 -6.81
CA PRO A 27 5.76 27.94 -7.56
C PRO A 27 4.85 26.71 -7.53
N ILE A 28 4.29 26.34 -8.68
CA ILE A 28 3.66 25.04 -8.84
C ILE A 28 4.80 24.06 -8.60
N LEU A 29 4.83 23.47 -7.41
CA LEU A 29 5.72 22.34 -7.13
C LEU A 29 5.30 21.26 -8.12
N THR A 30 6.10 21.07 -9.17
CA THR A 30 5.94 19.92 -10.05
C THR A 30 6.29 18.70 -9.22
N LEU A 31 5.27 18.14 -8.57
CA LEU A 31 5.36 16.87 -7.89
C LEU A 31 5.65 15.82 -8.95
N ASP A 32 6.84 15.23 -8.87
CA ASP A 32 7.11 14.02 -9.62
C ASP A 32 6.25 12.89 -9.02
N GLU A 33 5.04 12.74 -9.55
CA GLU A 33 4.08 11.71 -9.15
C GLU A 33 4.63 10.28 -9.31
N SER A 34 5.75 10.12 -10.03
CA SER A 34 6.45 8.83 -10.16
C SER A 34 7.20 8.40 -8.90
N ARG A 35 7.34 9.30 -7.92
CA ARG A 35 8.16 9.10 -6.71
C ARG A 35 7.36 9.35 -5.43
N LEU A 36 6.84 8.30 -4.82
CA LEU A 36 6.16 8.41 -3.52
C LEU A 36 7.17 8.42 -2.37
N THR A 37 7.87 9.55 -2.17
CA THR A 37 8.90 9.67 -1.13
C THR A 37 8.40 10.39 0.10
N LEU A 38 8.98 10.10 1.27
CA LEU A 38 8.67 10.83 2.51
C LEU A 38 8.90 12.34 2.40
N ALA A 39 9.82 12.76 1.51
CA ALA A 39 10.10 14.18 1.27
C ALA A 39 8.91 14.93 0.62
N LEU A 40 7.99 14.21 -0.04
CA LEU A 40 6.78 14.78 -0.64
C LEU A 40 5.57 14.76 0.31
N GLY A 41 5.81 14.55 1.61
CA GLY A 41 4.77 14.59 2.63
C GLY A 41 4.10 13.24 2.94
N TYR A 42 4.50 12.16 2.26
CA TYR A 42 4.04 10.82 2.63
C TYR A 42 4.60 10.39 3.99
N ILE A 43 3.77 9.75 4.80
CA ILE A 43 4.13 9.26 6.13
C ILE A 43 4.27 7.74 6.13
N PHE A 44 5.36 7.24 6.69
CA PHE A 44 5.49 5.82 6.96
C PHE A 44 6.42 5.56 8.14
N ARG A 45 5.89 4.99 9.23
CA ARG A 45 6.65 4.78 10.46
C ARG A 45 7.21 3.36 10.50
N ARG A 46 8.51 3.25 10.75
CA ARG A 46 9.19 1.95 10.95
C ARG A 46 8.55 1.10 12.06
N GLY A 47 8.01 1.74 13.10
CA GLY A 47 7.32 1.08 14.21
C GLY A 47 6.04 0.34 13.81
N TRP A 48 5.50 0.58 12.61
CA TRP A 48 4.36 -0.16 12.08
C TRP A 48 4.73 -1.51 11.48
N ILE A 49 6.02 -1.77 11.22
CA ILE A 49 6.47 -2.99 10.55
C ILE A 49 6.77 -4.08 11.57
N TYR A 50 6.24 -5.27 11.34
CA TYR A 50 6.51 -6.45 12.16
C TYR A 50 7.56 -7.36 11.49
N PRO A 51 8.17 -8.30 12.26
CA PRO A 51 9.16 -9.21 11.70
C PRO A 51 8.63 -10.00 10.51
N HIS A 52 9.42 -10.09 9.43
CA HIS A 52 9.12 -10.88 8.23
C HIS A 52 7.73 -10.57 7.63
N GLU A 53 7.28 -9.33 7.77
CA GLU A 53 6.09 -8.83 7.12
C GLU A 53 6.30 -8.84 5.60
N SER A 54 5.32 -9.34 4.86
CA SER A 54 5.35 -9.39 3.39
C SER A 54 5.29 -8.00 2.78
N LEU A 55 5.81 -7.85 1.56
CA LEU A 55 5.69 -6.59 0.81
C LEU A 55 4.23 -6.14 0.66
N ILE A 56 3.29 -7.05 0.38
CA ILE A 56 1.86 -6.70 0.22
C ILE A 56 1.30 -6.03 1.48
N SER A 57 1.58 -6.60 2.66
CA SER A 57 1.14 -6.03 3.95
C SER A 57 1.78 -4.68 4.24
N ILE A 58 3.07 -4.52 3.91
CA ILE A 58 3.78 -3.25 4.04
C ILE A 58 3.12 -2.19 3.14
N LEU A 59 2.82 -2.54 1.89
CA LEU A 59 2.20 -1.63 0.93
C LEU A 59 0.77 -1.28 1.34
N TRP A 60 -0.03 -2.21 1.88
CA TRP A 60 -1.34 -1.88 2.44
C TRP A 60 -1.26 -0.86 3.57
N LYS A 61 -0.27 -0.98 4.46
CA LYS A 61 -0.08 0.01 5.54
C LYS A 61 0.30 1.37 4.98
N PHE A 62 1.19 1.40 3.98
CA PHE A 62 1.60 2.63 3.32
C PHE A 62 0.42 3.29 2.59
N GLU A 63 -0.35 2.51 1.86
CA GLU A 63 -1.56 2.93 1.15
C GLU A 63 -2.59 3.52 2.11
N THR A 64 -2.92 2.81 3.18
CA THR A 64 -3.87 3.27 4.19
C THR A 64 -3.40 4.53 4.91
N ALA A 65 -2.13 4.61 5.30
CA ALA A 65 -1.60 5.75 6.04
C ALA A 65 -1.56 7.05 5.22
N ASN A 66 -1.55 6.94 3.89
CA ASN A 66 -1.42 8.06 2.97
C ASN A 66 -2.65 8.25 2.07
N ALA A 67 -3.73 7.50 2.32
CA ALA A 67 -4.94 7.49 1.50
C ALA A 67 -4.67 7.33 -0.01
N LEU A 68 -3.68 6.50 -0.36
CA LEU A 68 -3.27 6.29 -1.75
C LEU A 68 -4.20 5.31 -2.47
N SER A 69 -4.28 5.46 -3.80
CA SER A 69 -4.90 4.44 -4.66
C SER A 69 -3.94 3.27 -4.91
N GLY A 70 -4.50 2.09 -5.16
CA GLY A 70 -3.70 0.90 -5.48
C GLY A 70 -2.89 1.08 -6.76
N ILE A 71 -3.37 1.89 -7.72
CA ILE A 71 -2.65 2.23 -8.96
C ILE A 71 -1.35 2.95 -8.65
N VAL A 72 -1.41 3.97 -7.78
CA VAL A 72 -0.25 4.78 -7.40
C VAL A 72 0.78 3.91 -6.68
N VAL A 73 0.33 3.04 -5.76
CA VAL A 73 1.21 2.14 -5.01
C VAL A 73 1.81 1.05 -5.91
N ALA A 74 1.06 0.51 -6.88
CA ALA A 74 1.57 -0.49 -7.83
C ALA A 74 2.75 0.04 -8.67
N ARG A 75 2.75 1.34 -9.01
CA ARG A 75 3.85 1.98 -9.76
C ARG A 75 5.17 2.03 -9.01
N LEU A 76 5.18 1.79 -7.69
CA LEU A 76 6.42 1.58 -6.93
C LEU A 76 7.21 0.35 -7.42
N MET A 77 6.53 -0.58 -8.09
CA MET A 77 7.16 -1.78 -8.66
C MET A 77 7.93 -1.50 -9.96
N GLY A 78 7.73 -0.33 -10.59
CA GLY A 78 8.24 -0.03 -11.93
C GLY A 78 7.23 0.81 -12.70
N LEU A 79 7.70 1.76 -13.53
CA LEU A 79 6.80 2.54 -14.40
C LEU A 79 6.24 1.72 -15.56
N GLU A 80 6.99 0.71 -15.99
CA GLU A 80 6.60 -0.24 -17.05
C GLU A 80 5.67 -1.36 -16.54
N VAL A 81 5.39 -1.42 -15.24
CA VAL A 81 4.52 -2.45 -14.67
C VAL A 81 3.07 -2.11 -14.95
N ASP A 82 2.36 -2.98 -15.66
CA ASP A 82 0.89 -2.91 -15.74
C ASP A 82 0.32 -3.12 -14.33
N PRO A 83 -0.36 -2.11 -13.75
CA PRO A 83 -0.84 -2.17 -12.38
C PRO A 83 -1.97 -3.20 -12.18
N TYR A 84 -2.68 -3.62 -13.24
CA TYR A 84 -3.74 -4.63 -13.16
C TYR A 84 -3.19 -6.06 -13.20
N GLN A 85 -2.16 -6.31 -14.02
CA GLN A 85 -1.46 -7.60 -14.03
C GLN A 85 -0.57 -7.76 -12.79
N GLY A 86 0.13 -6.68 -12.44
CA GLY A 86 1.03 -6.61 -11.30
C GLY A 86 2.25 -7.53 -11.38
N VAL A 87 3.05 -7.49 -10.32
CA VAL A 87 4.29 -8.28 -10.23
C VAL A 87 4.27 -9.18 -9.01
N ALA A 88 4.89 -10.35 -9.11
CA ALA A 88 5.12 -11.19 -7.93
C ALA A 88 6.10 -10.47 -6.98
N PRO A 89 5.81 -10.40 -5.66
CA PRO A 89 6.69 -9.74 -4.69
C PRO A 89 7.93 -10.60 -4.43
N ARG A 90 8.86 -10.60 -5.37
CA ARG A 90 10.03 -11.50 -5.43
C ARG A 90 11.32 -10.73 -5.63
N ARG A 91 12.39 -11.19 -4.99
CA ARG A 91 13.75 -10.67 -5.20
C ARG A 91 14.17 -10.88 -6.66
N GLY A 92 14.75 -9.86 -7.27
CA GLY A 92 15.13 -9.83 -8.68
C GLY A 92 14.03 -9.36 -9.63
N LEU A 93 12.76 -9.33 -9.18
CA LEU A 93 11.66 -8.72 -9.94
C LEU A 93 11.25 -7.34 -9.38
N VAL A 94 11.48 -7.11 -8.10
CA VAL A 94 11.16 -5.86 -7.41
C VAL A 94 12.45 -5.08 -7.10
N ASP A 95 12.46 -3.80 -7.46
CA ASP A 95 13.54 -2.87 -7.13
C ASP A 95 13.47 -2.46 -5.64
N VAL A 96 14.39 -3.01 -4.85
CA VAL A 96 14.50 -2.72 -3.42
C VAL A 96 15.01 -1.29 -3.16
N GLY A 97 15.87 -0.75 -4.03
CA GLY A 97 16.40 0.60 -3.89
C GLY A 97 15.29 1.64 -4.04
N ARG A 98 14.47 1.49 -5.08
CA ARG A 98 13.28 2.33 -5.27
C ARG A 98 12.32 2.26 -4.08
N LEU A 99 12.03 1.04 -3.59
CA LEU A 99 11.18 0.87 -2.41
C LEU A 99 11.78 1.49 -1.14
N GLN A 100 13.10 1.45 -0.99
CA GLN A 100 13.78 2.07 0.15
C GLN A 100 13.65 3.60 0.11
N GLU A 101 13.81 4.22 -1.06
CA GLU A 101 13.60 5.67 -1.25
C GLU A 101 12.16 6.07 -0.94
N SER A 102 11.19 5.28 -1.39
CA SER A 102 9.77 5.59 -1.19
C SER A 102 9.30 5.38 0.25
N LEU A 103 9.65 4.23 0.83
CA LEU A 103 9.11 3.80 2.14
C LEU A 103 10.00 4.20 3.33
N GLY A 104 11.25 4.62 3.11
CA GLY A 104 12.20 4.95 4.18
C GLY A 104 12.57 3.77 5.09
N LEU A 105 12.32 2.54 4.63
CA LEU A 105 12.61 1.30 5.35
C LEU A 105 14.03 0.81 5.08
N PRO A 106 14.68 0.11 6.04
CA PRO A 106 15.96 -0.54 5.77
C PRO A 106 15.85 -1.55 4.63
N ALA A 107 16.86 -1.59 3.75
CA ALA A 107 16.90 -2.54 2.64
C ALA A 107 16.73 -4.00 3.09
N GLU A 108 17.24 -4.37 4.27
CA GLU A 108 17.09 -5.73 4.79
C GLU A 108 15.64 -6.07 5.16
N THR A 109 14.90 -5.11 5.73
CA THR A 109 13.45 -5.27 5.98
C THR A 109 12.71 -5.52 4.68
N LEU A 110 13.06 -4.80 3.60
CA LEU A 110 12.45 -4.99 2.28
C LEU A 110 12.87 -6.30 1.62
N ARG A 111 14.14 -6.73 1.76
CA ARG A 111 14.58 -8.02 1.22
C ARG A 111 13.86 -9.19 1.91
N THR A 112 13.67 -9.11 3.23
CA THR A 112 12.97 -10.15 4.00
C THR A 112 11.45 -10.13 3.83
N SER A 113 10.88 -9.08 3.21
CA SER A 113 9.46 -9.00 2.85
C SER A 113 9.12 -9.63 1.50
N LEU A 114 10.15 -9.91 0.69
CA LEU A 114 10.06 -10.49 -0.64
C LEU A 114 10.31 -12.01 -0.62
N MET A 115 9.67 -12.72 -1.55
CA MET A 115 9.99 -14.11 -1.86
C MET A 115 11.41 -14.24 -2.44
N ASP A 116 12.06 -15.37 -2.20
CA ASP A 116 13.36 -15.67 -2.81
C ASP A 116 13.29 -15.77 -4.35
N PRO A 117 14.43 -15.62 -5.03
CA PRO A 117 14.52 -15.93 -6.46
C PRO A 117 14.04 -17.37 -6.77
N PRO A 118 13.59 -17.63 -8.01
CA PRO A 118 13.16 -18.97 -8.42
C PRO A 118 14.23 -20.02 -8.12
N GLY A 119 13.80 -21.24 -7.79
CA GLY A 119 14.69 -22.37 -7.51
C GLY A 119 15.25 -22.44 -6.08
N ARG A 120 15.28 -21.33 -5.32
CA ARG A 120 15.75 -21.38 -3.92
C ARG A 120 14.73 -22.03 -2.99
N ARG A 121 13.46 -21.64 -3.12
CA ARG A 121 12.33 -22.16 -2.33
C ARG A 121 11.04 -22.13 -3.13
N ARG A 122 10.11 -22.99 -2.75
CA ARG A 122 8.76 -23.03 -3.31
C ARG A 122 7.82 -22.13 -2.53
N TYR A 123 7.18 -21.23 -3.27
CA TYR A 123 6.17 -20.32 -2.76
C TYR A 123 4.88 -20.55 -3.53
N SER A 124 3.76 -20.33 -2.84
CA SER A 124 2.44 -20.35 -3.45
C SER A 124 2.23 -19.13 -4.33
N ASP A 125 1.67 -19.33 -5.52
CA ASP A 125 1.27 -18.24 -6.42
C ASP A 125 -0.11 -17.66 -6.04
N VAL A 126 -0.85 -18.31 -5.14
CA VAL A 126 -2.09 -17.78 -4.55
C VAL A 126 -1.83 -17.18 -3.16
N PHE A 127 -2.57 -16.12 -2.83
CA PHE A 127 -2.45 -15.42 -1.55
C PHE A 127 -2.96 -16.28 -0.40
N ARG A 128 -2.04 -16.86 0.38
CA ARG A 128 -2.35 -17.58 1.61
C ARG A 128 -2.23 -16.73 2.86
N TYR A 129 -3.17 -16.84 3.78
CA TYR A 129 -3.23 -15.97 4.95
C TYR A 129 -3.75 -16.67 6.20
N CYS A 130 -3.49 -16.06 7.35
CA CYS A 130 -4.16 -16.38 8.61
C CYS A 130 -5.13 -15.24 8.93
N ARG A 131 -6.42 -15.55 9.11
CA ARG A 131 -7.45 -14.53 9.42
C ARG A 131 -7.10 -13.67 10.65
N ARG A 132 -6.52 -14.27 11.69
CA ARG A 132 -6.11 -13.54 12.91
C ARG A 132 -4.93 -12.59 12.65
N CYS A 133 -4.00 -12.97 11.76
CA CYS A 133 -2.92 -12.07 11.34
C CYS A 133 -3.47 -10.90 10.52
N LEU A 134 -4.34 -11.17 9.54
CA LEU A 134 -4.94 -10.10 8.72
C LEU A 134 -5.78 -9.14 9.56
N ALA A 135 -6.55 -9.66 10.52
CA ALA A 135 -7.31 -8.83 11.44
C ALA A 135 -6.43 -7.91 12.31
N HIS A 136 -5.17 -8.28 12.53
CA HIS A 136 -4.15 -7.46 13.21
C HIS A 136 -3.47 -6.46 12.26
N GLY A 137 -3.77 -6.47 10.96
CA GLY A 137 -3.04 -5.68 9.98
C GLY A 137 -1.68 -6.25 9.64
N TYR A 138 -1.56 -7.57 9.55
CA TYR A 138 -0.29 -8.23 9.27
C TYR A 138 -0.45 -9.44 8.34
N HIS A 139 0.44 -9.52 7.35
CA HIS A 139 0.67 -10.73 6.58
C HIS A 139 2.17 -10.97 6.42
N SER A 140 2.64 -12.19 6.71
CA SER A 140 4.04 -12.59 6.63
C SER A 140 4.39 -13.22 5.29
N VAL A 141 5.62 -13.03 4.80
CA VAL A 141 6.17 -13.82 3.68
C VAL A 141 6.19 -15.33 4.00
N VAL A 142 6.29 -15.69 5.28
CA VAL A 142 6.30 -17.10 5.75
C VAL A 142 4.99 -17.81 5.40
N HIS A 143 3.85 -17.10 5.37
CA HIS A 143 2.58 -17.69 4.95
C HIS A 143 2.61 -18.18 3.50
N GLN A 144 3.53 -17.65 2.68
CA GLN A 144 3.62 -17.96 1.27
C GLN A 144 4.58 -19.11 0.95
N LEU A 145 5.30 -19.66 1.92
CA LEU A 145 6.10 -20.89 1.74
C LEU A 145 5.20 -22.12 1.62
N GLU A 146 5.29 -22.90 0.55
CA GLU A 146 4.34 -24.02 0.32
C GLU A 146 4.33 -25.05 1.46
N ARG A 147 5.49 -25.36 2.03
CA ARG A 147 5.62 -26.26 3.19
C ARG A 147 5.01 -25.71 4.48
N GLN A 148 4.63 -24.43 4.51
CA GLN A 148 3.94 -23.83 5.64
C GLN A 148 2.43 -23.97 5.44
N SER A 149 1.80 -24.88 6.17
CA SER A 149 0.35 -25.09 6.16
C SER A 149 -0.37 -24.45 7.35
N VAL A 150 0.36 -24.12 8.42
CA VAL A 150 -0.18 -23.62 9.70
C VAL A 150 0.45 -22.27 10.06
N CYS A 151 -0.30 -21.32 10.58
CA CYS A 151 0.24 -20.05 11.06
C CYS A 151 1.19 -20.28 12.26
N PRO A 152 2.45 -19.81 12.23
CA PRO A 152 3.40 -20.01 13.34
C PRO A 152 2.95 -19.41 14.67
N ALA A 153 2.22 -18.29 14.61
CA ALA A 153 1.77 -17.56 15.79
C ALA A 153 0.44 -18.07 16.35
N HIS A 154 -0.50 -18.47 15.48
CA HIS A 154 -1.88 -18.77 15.88
C HIS A 154 -2.24 -20.25 15.81
N HIS A 155 -1.35 -21.09 15.27
CA HIS A 155 -1.57 -22.54 15.12
C HIS A 155 -2.86 -22.92 14.37
N ARG A 156 -3.27 -22.08 13.41
CA ARG A 156 -4.42 -22.33 12.52
C ARG A 156 -3.95 -22.63 11.11
N VAL A 157 -4.69 -23.46 10.39
CA VAL A 157 -4.44 -23.71 8.97
C VAL A 157 -4.50 -22.38 8.19
N LEU A 158 -3.57 -22.20 7.25
CA LEU A 158 -3.55 -21.06 6.35
C LEU A 158 -4.64 -21.24 5.29
N GLU A 159 -5.40 -20.17 5.05
CA GLU A 159 -6.48 -20.13 4.07
C GLU A 159 -5.95 -19.53 2.76
N SER A 160 -6.37 -20.05 1.60
CA SER A 160 -6.16 -19.41 0.28
C SER A 160 -7.45 -18.80 -0.29
N ARG A 161 -8.61 -19.21 0.22
CA ARG A 161 -9.94 -18.87 -0.26
C ARG A 161 -10.67 -18.01 0.74
N CYS A 162 -11.37 -16.99 0.24
CA CYS A 162 -12.25 -16.18 1.07
C CYS A 162 -13.34 -17.04 1.71
N TRP A 163 -13.51 -16.92 3.02
CA TRP A 163 -14.55 -17.64 3.79
C TRP A 163 -15.99 -17.28 3.39
N ARG A 164 -16.21 -16.13 2.73
CA ARG A 164 -17.55 -15.67 2.31
C ARG A 164 -17.86 -15.99 0.85
N CYS A 165 -16.97 -15.65 -0.09
CA CYS A 165 -17.24 -15.83 -1.52
C CYS A 165 -16.47 -17.00 -2.16
N GLY A 166 -15.51 -17.62 -1.45
CA GLY A 166 -14.73 -18.75 -1.98
C GLY A 166 -13.65 -18.38 -3.01
N CYS A 167 -13.55 -17.11 -3.42
CA CYS A 167 -12.54 -16.66 -4.38
C CYS A 167 -11.13 -16.73 -3.81
N GLU A 168 -10.16 -17.05 -4.67
CA GLU A 168 -8.73 -16.95 -4.41
C GLU A 168 -8.18 -15.68 -5.06
N ALA A 169 -7.22 -15.04 -4.42
CA ALA A 169 -6.49 -13.90 -5.00
C ALA A 169 -5.09 -14.34 -5.43
N PRO A 170 -4.58 -13.91 -6.59
CA PRO A 170 -3.18 -14.15 -6.96
C PRO A 170 -2.25 -13.41 -5.99
N TYR A 171 -1.13 -14.01 -5.61
CA TYR A 171 -0.13 -13.36 -4.75
C TYR A 171 0.77 -12.42 -5.55
N ARG A 172 0.20 -11.29 -5.97
CA ARG A 172 0.86 -10.27 -6.80
C ARG A 172 0.59 -8.88 -6.23
N VAL A 173 1.55 -7.98 -6.42
CA VAL A 173 1.35 -6.54 -6.22
C VAL A 173 0.59 -6.01 -7.44
N ASN A 174 -0.74 -6.05 -7.37
CA ASN A 174 -1.64 -5.49 -8.37
C ASN A 174 -2.73 -4.65 -7.70
N VAL A 175 -3.44 -3.84 -8.49
CA VAL A 175 -4.51 -2.95 -7.99
C VAL A 175 -5.55 -3.71 -7.19
N GLN A 176 -6.01 -4.85 -7.70
CA GLN A 176 -7.07 -5.63 -7.08
C GLN A 176 -6.71 -6.06 -5.65
N LEU A 177 -5.50 -6.57 -5.44
CA LEU A 177 -5.06 -7.01 -4.11
C LEU A 177 -4.67 -5.82 -3.22
N LEU A 178 -4.06 -4.77 -3.78
CA LEU A 178 -3.71 -3.56 -3.04
C LEU A 178 -4.98 -2.88 -2.47
N GLU A 179 -5.98 -2.63 -3.32
CA GLU A 179 -7.18 -1.92 -2.89
C GLU A 179 -8.03 -2.69 -1.87
N ALA A 180 -7.89 -4.02 -1.83
CA ALA A 180 -8.56 -4.86 -0.85
C ALA A 180 -8.12 -4.58 0.59
N ARG A 181 -6.90 -4.06 0.83
CA ARG A 181 -6.41 -3.61 2.15
C ARG A 181 -6.82 -4.49 3.34
N PHE A 182 -6.27 -5.70 3.45
CA PHE A 182 -6.65 -6.72 4.46
C PHE A 182 -8.06 -7.32 4.35
N HIS A 183 -8.82 -7.00 3.30
CA HIS A 183 -10.11 -7.61 2.97
C HIS A 183 -9.98 -8.58 1.79
N CYS A 184 -11.07 -9.28 1.46
CA CYS A 184 -11.13 -10.08 0.24
C CYS A 184 -11.08 -9.17 -1.01
N ALA A 185 -10.19 -9.49 -1.95
CA ALA A 185 -10.03 -8.77 -3.22
C ALA A 185 -11.20 -8.92 -4.22
N SER A 186 -12.23 -9.70 -3.90
CA SER A 186 -13.41 -9.91 -4.75
C SER A 186 -14.70 -9.40 -4.12
N CYS A 187 -14.96 -9.74 -2.86
CA CYS A 187 -16.21 -9.36 -2.17
C CYS A 187 -16.02 -8.35 -1.03
N TYR A 188 -14.78 -7.88 -0.81
CA TYR A 188 -14.40 -6.90 0.21
C TYR A 188 -14.84 -7.24 1.64
N VAL A 189 -15.19 -8.50 1.92
CA VAL A 189 -15.45 -8.92 3.30
C VAL A 189 -14.18 -8.78 4.12
N SER A 190 -14.29 -8.19 5.30
CA SER A 190 -13.17 -8.13 6.23
C SER A 190 -12.81 -9.52 6.72
N HIS A 191 -11.52 -9.80 6.85
CA HIS A 191 -11.03 -10.99 7.51
C HIS A 191 -11.07 -10.88 9.05
N GLY A 192 -11.43 -9.69 9.58
CA GLY A 192 -11.71 -9.42 10.98
C GLY A 192 -11.68 -7.92 11.27
N GLY A 193 -10.48 -7.37 11.45
CA GLY A 193 -10.23 -5.94 11.71
C GLY A 193 -9.60 -5.21 10.53
N THR A 194 -9.70 -3.88 10.56
CA THR A 194 -9.05 -2.98 9.59
C THR A 194 -7.91 -2.26 10.30
N TRP A 195 -6.70 -2.42 9.79
CA TRP A 195 -5.54 -1.68 10.29
C TRP A 195 -5.59 -0.22 9.84
N THR A 196 -5.31 0.70 10.75
CA THR A 196 -5.09 2.12 10.50
C THR A 196 -3.90 2.61 11.34
N PRO A 197 -3.28 3.74 10.98
CA PRO A 197 -2.23 4.36 11.80
C PRO A 197 -2.64 4.57 13.27
N GLU A 198 -3.90 4.96 13.50
CA GLU A 198 -4.47 5.31 14.80
C GLU A 198 -4.74 4.09 15.69
N ASN A 199 -5.04 2.94 15.07
CA ASN A 199 -5.33 1.69 15.78
C ASN A 199 -4.16 0.69 15.75
N SER A 200 -2.96 1.15 15.38
CA SER A 200 -1.78 0.29 15.27
C SER A 200 -1.34 -0.26 16.64
N HIS A 201 -1.76 -1.50 16.94
CA HIS A 201 -1.44 -2.17 18.20
C HIS A 201 -0.17 -3.03 18.08
N PRO A 202 0.77 -2.97 19.05
CA PRO A 202 1.96 -3.82 19.02
C PRO A 202 1.62 -5.31 18.90
N MET A 203 2.31 -6.02 18.01
CA MET A 203 2.21 -7.48 17.93
C MET A 203 2.80 -8.10 19.21
N LYS A 204 2.09 -9.08 19.79
CA LYS A 204 2.57 -9.82 20.96
C LYS A 204 3.97 -10.40 20.73
N SER A 205 4.81 -10.36 21.77
CA SER A 205 6.19 -10.84 21.71
C SER A 205 6.30 -12.32 21.33
N GLU A 206 5.37 -13.15 21.79
CA GLU A 206 5.25 -14.57 21.44
C GLU A 206 5.04 -14.77 19.92
N HIS A 207 4.14 -13.99 19.30
CA HIS A 207 3.88 -14.05 17.87
C HIS A 207 5.09 -13.58 17.06
N ARG A 208 5.76 -12.50 17.50
CA ARG A 208 7.00 -12.01 16.88
C ARG A 208 8.07 -13.09 16.88
N ARG A 209 8.31 -13.73 18.03
CA ARG A 209 9.28 -14.82 18.17
C ARG A 209 8.92 -16.02 17.30
N ALA A 210 7.64 -16.38 17.20
CA ALA A 210 7.19 -17.49 16.38
C ALA A 210 7.46 -17.27 14.88
N PHE A 211 7.14 -16.09 14.35
CA PHE A 211 7.46 -15.76 12.95
C PHE A 211 8.96 -15.70 12.71
N THR A 212 9.73 -15.09 13.61
CA THR A 212 11.19 -15.05 13.47
C THR A 212 11.79 -16.44 13.49
N ARG A 213 11.45 -17.29 14.46
CA ARG A 213 11.93 -18.67 14.51
C ARG A 213 11.61 -19.42 13.22
N ARG A 214 10.35 -19.36 12.77
CA ARG A 214 9.95 -20.06 11.55
C ARG A 214 10.65 -19.52 10.32
N TYR A 215 10.85 -18.21 10.21
CA TYR A 215 11.63 -17.63 9.14
C TYR A 215 13.08 -18.09 9.19
N LEU A 216 13.74 -18.18 10.34
CA LEU A 216 15.12 -18.67 10.43
C LEU A 216 15.21 -20.14 9.98
N GLU A 217 14.34 -21.01 10.53
CA GLU A 217 14.25 -22.44 10.18
C GLU A 217 14.02 -22.66 8.69
N CYS A 218 13.18 -21.81 8.08
CA CYS A 218 12.79 -21.97 6.70
C CYS A 218 13.69 -21.22 5.72
N CYS A 219 14.10 -20.01 6.06
CA CYS A 219 14.60 -19.02 5.12
C CYS A 219 16.11 -18.76 5.23
N LEU A 220 16.75 -19.16 6.32
CA LEU A 220 18.20 -19.06 6.51
C LEU A 220 18.87 -20.42 6.78
N GLY A 221 18.12 -21.41 7.25
CA GLY A 221 18.51 -22.82 7.21
C GLY A 221 18.49 -23.43 5.82
#